data_AF-A0A316G967-F1
#
_entry.id   AF-A0A316G967-F1
#
_cell.length_a   1.000
_cell.length_b   1.000
_cell.length_c   1.000
_cell.angle_alpha   90.00
_cell.angle_beta   90.00
_cell.angle_gamma   90.00
#
_symmetry.space_group_name_H-M   'P 1'
#
loop_
_entity.id
_entity.type
_entity.pdbx_description
1 polymer ?
#
loop_
_entity_poly.entity_id
_entity_poly.type
_entity_poly.pdbx_seq_one_letter_code
_entity_poly.pdbx_strand_id
1 'polypeptide(L)'
;MRSALIFSAIVVGFAGMLAFAASSVEAWRFPTSDVTVEELNASPDALANTRAAFALARSGETVPFRVLFYGQSIIGSGWGDLAMADLARLHPNMVFQWDNRSIGGFSAENLVHTASADLADLSPDLIVFHVYGDHRAYERTVVEMLRRTGADIILQTDHADTIPEPRCQVGLTLLVAQPKGCRSWPLLRQGKWRDYMSYHFIPALAERLHLAVQPVRQVWTDRLRAEGRRPEEVLKDGLHLNDEGRRWMADFFVDFIEQQTARSEGASRRRLLPLPQSDASGVRRLQTDADRVELVSRQPLGPLSIRIDGEAAEEHPSCVAHGRPTGSLPDHPWPSVRKVSSESALVPEEWRVTMRDFSEDYSDFAFDVVGSVTGPDGTGRAGDDFRSGSGRVILDQADWTTARLFAEKGVPIPDPLTVTFSARFLCDDVAAVGSGGVTQFYMTTLFVNTGGGEHVLDFVLAPESAAGIMGVLLTDHRQ
;
A
#
# COMPACT_ATOMS: atom_id res chain seq x y z
N MET A 1 -68.66 -31.07 28.95
CA MET A 1 -67.59 -32.04 28.60
C MET A 1 -66.49 -31.29 27.86
N ARG A 2 -65.26 -31.61 28.22
CA ARG A 2 -64.03 -30.86 27.94
C ARG A 2 -63.68 -30.81 26.45
N SER A 3 -63.17 -29.66 26.01
CA SER A 3 -62.19 -29.42 24.93
C SER A 3 -62.56 -28.23 24.05
N ALA A 4 -62.37 -27.01 24.56
CA ALA A 4 -62.35 -25.77 23.77
C ALA A 4 -61.65 -24.68 24.59
N LEU A 5 -60.32 -24.71 24.68
CA LEU A 5 -59.53 -23.67 25.37
C LEU A 5 -58.03 -23.74 25.03
N ILE A 6 -57.65 -23.82 23.74
CA ILE A 6 -56.27 -23.52 23.29
C ILE A 6 -56.33 -22.96 21.86
N PHE A 7 -56.84 -21.74 21.67
CA PHE A 7 -56.75 -21.03 20.38
C PHE A 7 -56.90 -19.51 20.60
N SER A 8 -56.07 -18.90 21.45
CA SER A 8 -55.93 -17.43 21.55
C SER A 8 -54.64 -17.01 22.29
N ALA A 9 -53.53 -17.71 22.06
CA ALA A 9 -52.22 -17.32 22.62
C ALA A 9 -51.05 -17.40 21.61
N ILE A 10 -51.32 -17.61 20.32
CA ILE A 10 -50.27 -17.76 19.29
C ILE A 10 -50.20 -16.55 18.32
N VAL A 11 -51.15 -15.62 18.37
CA VAL A 11 -51.18 -14.47 17.44
C VAL A 11 -50.57 -13.18 18.01
N VAL A 12 -50.31 -13.10 19.32
CA VAL A 12 -49.66 -11.92 19.95
C VAL A 12 -48.15 -12.15 20.23
N GLY A 13 -47.67 -13.38 20.11
CA GLY A 13 -46.25 -13.72 20.30
C GLY A 13 -45.33 -13.42 19.10
N PHE A 14 -45.87 -13.28 17.89
CA PHE A 14 -45.06 -13.06 16.68
C PHE A 14 -44.78 -11.57 16.38
N ALA A 15 -45.59 -10.64 16.92
CA ALA A 15 -45.36 -9.21 16.74
C ALA A 15 -44.31 -8.64 17.72
N GLY A 16 -44.12 -9.28 18.89
CA GLY A 16 -43.14 -8.86 19.90
C GLY A 16 -41.72 -9.40 19.72
N MET A 17 -41.54 -10.53 19.02
CA MET A 17 -40.21 -11.10 18.71
C MET A 17 -39.53 -10.46 17.48
N LEU A 18 -40.27 -9.69 16.67
CA LEU A 18 -39.71 -8.92 15.56
C LEU A 18 -39.12 -7.57 15.98
N ALA A 19 -39.38 -7.11 17.22
CA ALA A 19 -38.89 -5.82 17.72
C ALA A 19 -37.67 -5.92 18.65
N PHE A 20 -37.25 -7.13 19.06
CA PHE A 20 -36.13 -7.34 20.00
C PHE A 20 -34.92 -8.08 19.40
N ALA A 21 -34.86 -8.19 18.07
CA ALA A 21 -33.67 -8.60 17.31
C ALA A 21 -33.14 -7.46 16.39
N ALA A 22 -33.49 -6.20 16.72
CA ALA A 22 -33.12 -5.02 15.95
C ALA A 22 -32.01 -4.16 16.60
N SER A 23 -31.41 -4.65 17.69
CA SER A 23 -30.27 -3.98 18.34
C SER A 23 -29.16 -5.01 18.54
N SER A 24 -28.05 -4.81 17.82
CA SER A 24 -26.80 -5.60 17.80
C SER A 24 -26.60 -6.67 16.71
N VAL A 25 -27.31 -6.57 15.58
CA VAL A 25 -26.72 -6.99 14.30
C VAL A 25 -26.41 -5.70 13.57
N GLU A 26 -25.14 -5.29 13.57
CA GLU A 26 -24.60 -4.47 12.49
C GLU A 26 -24.83 -5.28 11.22
N ALA A 27 -26.02 -5.10 10.64
CA ALA A 27 -26.38 -5.67 9.37
C ALA A 27 -25.29 -5.20 8.42
N TRP A 28 -24.64 -6.18 7.80
CA TRP A 28 -23.69 -6.00 6.70
C TRP A 28 -24.33 -5.08 5.65
N ARG A 29 -24.18 -3.76 5.81
CA ARG A 29 -24.47 -2.79 4.77
C ARG A 29 -23.28 -2.89 3.83
N PHE A 30 -23.35 -3.88 2.94
CA PHE A 30 -22.49 -3.88 1.77
C PHE A 30 -22.78 -2.58 1.02
N PRO A 31 -21.77 -1.73 0.77
CA PRO A 31 -21.99 -0.57 -0.06
C PRO A 31 -22.38 -1.06 -1.46
N THR A 32 -23.62 -0.78 -1.86
CA THR A 32 -24.07 -0.91 -3.25
C THR A 32 -23.64 0.37 -3.95
N SER A 33 -22.37 0.46 -4.37
CA SER A 33 -21.94 1.59 -5.18
C SER A 33 -22.63 1.49 -6.55
N ASP A 34 -23.65 2.32 -6.75
CA ASP A 34 -24.24 2.54 -8.08
C ASP A 34 -23.27 3.32 -9.00
N VAL A 35 -22.20 3.87 -8.42
CA VAL A 35 -21.14 4.59 -9.14
C VAL A 35 -20.30 3.65 -9.99
N THR A 36 -20.09 4.00 -11.26
CA THR A 36 -19.24 3.23 -12.18
C THR A 36 -17.76 3.49 -11.96
N VAL A 37 -16.89 2.58 -12.40
CA VAL A 37 -15.43 2.80 -12.35
C VAL A 37 -15.04 4.02 -13.18
N GLU A 38 -15.71 4.30 -14.29
CA GLU A 38 -15.47 5.53 -15.06
C GLU A 38 -15.79 6.77 -14.24
N GLU A 39 -16.89 6.78 -13.50
CA GLU A 39 -17.31 7.89 -12.62
C GLU A 39 -16.35 8.07 -11.44
N LEU A 40 -15.92 6.99 -10.79
CA LEU A 40 -14.90 7.04 -9.72
C LEU A 40 -13.61 7.68 -10.21
N ASN A 41 -13.14 7.24 -11.37
CA ASN A 41 -11.92 7.78 -11.96
C ASN A 41 -12.11 9.19 -12.50
N ALA A 42 -13.34 9.63 -12.77
CA ALA A 42 -13.62 11.02 -13.13
C ALA A 42 -13.58 11.96 -11.93
N SER A 43 -13.54 11.44 -10.70
CA SER A 43 -13.36 12.24 -9.49
C SER A 43 -12.09 13.12 -9.61
N PRO A 44 -12.19 14.42 -9.31
CA PRO A 44 -11.04 15.33 -9.36
C PRO A 44 -9.93 14.91 -8.38
N ASP A 45 -10.29 14.26 -7.27
CA ASP A 45 -9.37 14.00 -6.15
C ASP A 45 -8.59 12.69 -6.29
N ALA A 46 -9.08 11.73 -7.07
CA ALA A 46 -8.58 10.36 -7.10
C ALA A 46 -7.12 10.22 -7.53
N LEU A 47 -6.68 11.06 -8.48
CA LEU A 47 -5.32 11.09 -9.05
C LEU A 47 -4.82 12.53 -9.24
N ALA A 48 -5.18 13.44 -8.32
CA ALA A 48 -4.88 14.87 -8.48
C ALA A 48 -3.37 15.15 -8.62
N ASN A 49 -2.54 14.51 -7.79
CA ASN A 49 -1.08 14.73 -7.80
C ASN A 49 -0.43 14.14 -9.06
N THR A 50 -0.90 12.98 -9.49
CA THR A 50 -0.45 12.29 -10.71
C THR A 50 -0.82 13.12 -11.94
N ARG A 51 -2.05 13.63 -12.03
CA ARG A 51 -2.49 14.50 -13.13
C ARG A 51 -1.66 15.77 -13.22
N ALA A 52 -1.44 16.44 -12.09
CA ALA A 52 -0.64 17.66 -12.04
C ALA A 52 0.82 17.43 -12.46
N ALA A 53 1.44 16.34 -11.98
CA ALA A 53 2.80 15.97 -12.37
C ALA A 53 2.92 15.75 -13.89
N PHE A 54 2.00 14.99 -14.48
CA PHE A 54 1.99 14.75 -15.93
C PHE A 54 1.69 16.01 -16.73
N ALA A 55 0.87 16.93 -16.21
CA ALA A 55 0.59 18.18 -16.88
C ALA A 55 1.80 19.12 -16.92
N LEU A 56 2.53 19.25 -15.80
CA LEU A 56 3.82 19.96 -15.75
C LEU A 56 4.84 19.33 -16.73
N ALA A 57 4.90 18.00 -16.80
CA ALA A 57 5.76 17.33 -17.76
C ALA A 57 5.41 17.67 -19.22
N ARG A 58 4.11 17.77 -19.53
CA ARG A 58 3.63 18.18 -20.86
C ARG A 58 3.85 19.66 -21.17
N SER A 59 3.92 20.54 -20.16
CA SER A 59 4.29 21.95 -20.35
C SER A 59 5.79 22.15 -20.58
N GLY A 60 6.59 21.07 -20.56
CA GLY A 60 8.02 21.10 -20.82
C GLY A 60 8.88 21.08 -19.55
N GLU A 61 8.27 21.01 -18.37
CA GLU A 61 9.02 20.93 -17.11
C GLU A 61 9.51 19.51 -16.88
N THR A 62 10.74 19.36 -16.38
CA THR A 62 11.22 18.05 -15.97
C THR A 62 10.74 17.73 -14.56
N VAL A 63 10.00 16.62 -14.40
CA VAL A 63 9.30 16.28 -13.15
C VAL A 63 9.79 14.93 -12.60
N PRO A 64 10.43 14.89 -11.41
CA PRO A 64 10.69 13.63 -10.73
C PRO A 64 9.39 13.01 -10.20
N PHE A 65 9.23 11.70 -10.38
CA PHE A 65 8.02 10.98 -9.99
C PHE A 65 8.32 9.55 -9.53
N ARG A 66 7.94 9.23 -8.28
CA ARG A 66 8.17 7.92 -7.64
C ARG A 66 6.91 7.05 -7.69
N VAL A 67 7.04 5.83 -8.19
CA VAL A 67 5.94 4.85 -8.27
C VAL A 67 6.26 3.63 -7.40
N LEU A 68 5.34 3.27 -6.51
CA LEU A 68 5.42 2.02 -5.75
C LEU A 68 4.42 1.01 -6.33
N PHE A 69 4.94 -0.12 -6.81
CA PHE A 69 4.15 -1.31 -7.07
C PHE A 69 4.08 -2.16 -5.80
N TYR A 70 2.88 -2.29 -5.23
CA TYR A 70 2.67 -3.02 -3.97
C TYR A 70 1.60 -4.09 -4.08
N GLY A 71 1.84 -5.25 -3.49
CA GLY A 71 0.93 -6.37 -3.61
C GLY A 71 1.59 -7.73 -3.45
N GLN A 72 1.15 -8.69 -4.26
CA GLN A 72 1.64 -10.07 -4.26
C GLN A 72 2.23 -10.47 -5.61
N SER A 73 2.30 -11.78 -5.91
CA SER A 73 2.95 -12.34 -7.10
C SER A 73 2.48 -11.78 -8.45
N ILE A 74 1.23 -11.33 -8.58
CA ILE A 74 0.74 -10.69 -9.80
C ILE A 74 1.41 -9.33 -10.02
N ILE A 75 1.56 -8.52 -8.99
CA ILE A 75 2.35 -7.28 -9.05
C ILE A 75 3.84 -7.61 -9.29
N GLY A 76 4.34 -8.64 -8.62
CA GLY A 76 5.73 -9.10 -8.70
C GLY A 76 6.10 -9.81 -10.01
N SER A 77 5.20 -9.91 -10.99
CA SER A 77 5.48 -10.66 -12.21
C SER A 77 6.36 -9.89 -13.21
N GLY A 78 6.65 -8.61 -12.96
CA GLY A 78 7.48 -7.77 -13.84
C GLY A 78 6.73 -7.03 -14.94
N TRP A 79 5.38 -7.00 -14.92
CA TRP A 79 4.62 -6.16 -15.86
C TRP A 79 4.79 -4.67 -15.56
N GLY A 80 5.04 -4.30 -14.29
CA GLY A 80 5.30 -2.91 -13.89
C GLY A 80 6.51 -2.32 -14.60
N ASP A 81 7.59 -3.08 -14.75
CA ASP A 81 8.81 -2.64 -15.45
C ASP A 81 8.53 -2.32 -16.93
N LEU A 82 7.73 -3.16 -17.60
CA LEU A 82 7.30 -2.93 -18.98
C LEU A 82 6.48 -1.63 -19.08
N ALA A 83 5.56 -1.43 -18.14
CA ALA A 83 4.68 -0.27 -18.12
C ALA A 83 5.47 1.02 -17.86
N MET A 84 6.41 1.00 -16.91
CA MET A 84 7.27 2.15 -16.61
C MET A 84 8.20 2.50 -17.77
N ALA A 85 8.74 1.50 -18.48
CA ALA A 85 9.54 1.73 -19.68
C ALA A 85 8.72 2.43 -20.78
N ASP A 86 7.46 2.04 -20.97
CA ASP A 86 6.57 2.71 -21.93
C ASP A 86 6.19 4.12 -21.51
N LEU A 87 5.84 4.34 -20.23
CA LEU A 87 5.53 5.67 -19.72
C LEU A 87 6.73 6.62 -19.84
N ALA A 88 7.94 6.14 -19.54
CA ALA A 88 9.17 6.93 -19.71
C ALA A 88 9.41 7.33 -21.18
N ARG A 89 9.07 6.43 -22.12
CA ARG A 89 9.14 6.72 -23.56
C ARG A 89 8.07 7.71 -24.02
N LEU A 90 6.87 7.63 -23.48
CA LEU A 90 5.74 8.51 -23.82
C LEU A 90 5.89 9.90 -23.20
N HIS A 91 6.50 10.00 -22.01
CA HIS A 91 6.66 11.24 -21.25
C HIS A 91 8.13 11.50 -20.94
N PRO A 92 8.94 11.96 -21.91
CA PRO A 92 10.39 12.12 -21.74
C PRO A 92 10.78 13.17 -20.68
N ASN A 93 9.85 14.05 -20.29
CA ASN A 93 10.06 15.02 -19.22
C ASN A 93 9.69 14.48 -17.83
N MET A 94 9.05 13.32 -17.74
CA MET A 94 8.85 12.62 -16.48
C MET A 94 10.10 11.79 -16.18
N VAL A 95 10.70 12.01 -15.02
CA VAL A 95 11.82 11.21 -14.53
C VAL A 95 11.29 10.23 -13.51
N PHE A 96 11.02 9.01 -13.96
CA PHE A 96 10.46 7.97 -13.13
C PHE A 96 11.54 7.28 -12.28
N GLN A 97 11.22 7.08 -11.01
CA GLN A 97 11.81 6.06 -10.15
C GLN A 97 10.69 5.14 -9.74
N TRP A 98 10.90 3.83 -9.76
CA TRP A 98 9.91 2.91 -9.25
C TRP A 98 10.54 1.78 -8.45
N ASP A 99 9.75 1.23 -7.55
CA ASP A 99 10.12 0.08 -6.74
C ASP A 99 8.96 -0.92 -6.74
N ASN A 100 9.30 -2.21 -6.65
CA ASN A 100 8.35 -3.29 -6.55
C ASN A 100 8.56 -4.01 -5.22
N ARG A 101 7.74 -3.65 -4.22
CA ARG A 101 7.80 -4.25 -2.88
C ARG A 101 6.79 -5.37 -2.70
N SER A 102 6.30 -5.97 -3.78
CA SER A 102 5.36 -7.08 -3.70
C SER A 102 5.96 -8.32 -3.05
N ILE A 103 5.10 -9.11 -2.38
CA ILE A 103 5.49 -10.35 -1.70
C ILE A 103 4.67 -11.50 -2.27
N GLY A 104 5.27 -12.30 -3.14
CA GLY A 104 4.61 -13.45 -3.74
C GLY A 104 4.09 -14.43 -2.68
N GLY A 105 2.85 -14.92 -2.81
CA GLY A 105 2.24 -15.82 -1.83
C GLY A 105 1.64 -15.14 -0.59
N PHE A 106 1.76 -13.81 -0.45
CA PHE A 106 1.05 -13.10 0.61
C PHE A 106 -0.34 -12.69 0.14
N SER A 107 -1.36 -13.20 0.83
CA SER A 107 -2.71 -12.66 0.75
C SER A 107 -2.83 -11.36 1.56
N ALA A 108 -3.96 -10.65 1.44
CA ALA A 108 -4.23 -9.38 2.12
C ALA A 108 -3.99 -9.45 3.64
N GLU A 109 -4.38 -10.56 4.27
CA GLU A 109 -4.22 -10.86 5.70
C GLU A 109 -2.76 -10.95 6.13
N ASN A 110 -1.85 -11.22 5.20
CA ASN A 110 -0.42 -11.28 5.48
C ASN A 110 0.25 -9.95 5.15
N LEU A 111 -0.11 -9.37 4.00
CA LEU A 111 0.50 -8.15 3.49
C LEU A 111 0.22 -6.93 4.38
N VAL A 112 -0.93 -6.89 5.07
CA VAL A 112 -1.26 -5.80 6.00
C VAL A 112 -0.23 -5.64 7.13
N HIS A 113 0.46 -6.71 7.50
CA HIS A 113 1.46 -6.69 8.58
C HIS A 113 2.80 -6.10 8.11
N THR A 114 3.14 -6.26 6.82
CA THR A 114 4.40 -5.75 6.24
C THR A 114 4.27 -4.31 5.74
N ALA A 115 3.04 -3.84 5.47
CA ALA A 115 2.77 -2.53 4.88
C ALA A 115 3.49 -1.37 5.58
N SER A 116 3.51 -1.34 6.91
CA SER A 116 4.18 -0.26 7.66
C SER A 116 5.66 -0.14 7.30
N ALA A 117 6.39 -1.25 7.26
CA ALA A 117 7.82 -1.27 6.97
C ALA A 117 8.09 -1.01 5.48
N ASP A 118 7.17 -1.43 4.61
CA ASP A 118 7.32 -1.31 3.17
C ASP A 118 7.01 0.09 2.64
N LEU A 119 6.27 0.88 3.40
CA LEU A 119 5.86 2.23 3.01
C LEU A 119 6.78 3.31 3.59
N ALA A 120 7.49 3.01 4.68
CA ALA A 120 8.26 3.99 5.45
C ALA A 120 9.34 4.72 4.63
N ASP A 121 10.04 4.01 3.75
CA ASP A 121 11.30 4.52 3.16
C ASP A 121 11.13 5.15 1.77
N LEU A 122 10.05 4.83 1.04
CA LEU A 122 10.01 5.11 -0.40
C LEU A 122 9.40 6.47 -0.76
N SER A 123 8.53 7.01 0.11
CA SER A 123 7.81 8.26 -0.14
C SER A 123 7.21 8.33 -1.57
N PRO A 124 6.41 7.34 -2.01
CA PRO A 124 5.89 7.34 -3.37
C PRO A 124 5.03 8.57 -3.68
N ASP A 125 4.97 8.95 -4.96
CA ASP A 125 3.98 9.89 -5.47
C ASP A 125 2.72 9.16 -5.96
N LEU A 126 2.89 7.90 -6.39
CA LEU A 126 1.84 6.99 -6.81
C LEU A 126 2.06 5.58 -6.24
N ILE A 127 1.00 4.99 -5.67
CA ILE A 127 0.96 3.57 -5.28
C ILE A 127 0.01 2.84 -6.22
N VAL A 128 0.49 1.75 -6.82
CA VAL A 128 -0.32 0.81 -7.59
C VAL A 128 -0.48 -0.46 -6.76
N PHE A 129 -1.72 -0.73 -6.34
CA PHE A 129 -2.00 -1.77 -5.35
C PHE A 129 -2.92 -2.88 -5.87
N HIS A 130 -2.48 -4.14 -5.69
CA HIS A 130 -3.31 -5.33 -5.91
C HIS A 130 -2.94 -6.47 -4.95
N VAL A 131 -3.95 -7.08 -4.32
CA VAL A 131 -3.77 -8.30 -3.52
C VAL A 131 -5.05 -9.14 -3.46
N TYR A 132 -4.91 -10.46 -3.46
CA TYR A 132 -6.00 -11.42 -3.20
C TYR A 132 -6.15 -11.63 -1.70
N GLY A 133 -7.36 -11.97 -1.24
CA GLY A 133 -7.59 -12.38 0.16
C GLY A 133 -8.82 -11.71 0.76
N ASP A 134 -8.84 -11.63 2.08
CA ASP A 134 -9.90 -11.01 2.86
C ASP A 134 -10.00 -9.50 2.61
N HIS A 135 -11.24 -9.08 2.38
CA HIS A 135 -11.62 -7.69 2.15
C HIS A 135 -11.31 -6.75 3.33
N ARG A 136 -11.38 -7.21 4.58
CA ARG A 136 -11.10 -6.33 5.74
C ARG A 136 -9.61 -6.07 5.86
N ALA A 137 -8.79 -7.09 5.65
CA ALA A 137 -7.34 -6.92 5.58
C ALA A 137 -6.93 -6.04 4.39
N TYR A 138 -7.58 -6.22 3.23
CA TYR A 138 -7.38 -5.37 2.06
C TYR A 138 -7.63 -3.89 2.41
N GLU A 139 -8.78 -3.58 3.01
CA GLU A 139 -9.09 -2.22 3.44
C GLU A 139 -8.07 -1.68 4.46
N ARG A 140 -7.68 -2.47 5.47
CA ARG A 140 -6.69 -2.04 6.46
C ARG A 140 -5.35 -1.69 5.80
N THR A 141 -4.92 -2.44 4.79
CA THR A 141 -3.71 -2.13 4.03
C THR A 141 -3.84 -0.79 3.29
N VAL A 142 -4.99 -0.54 2.65
CA VAL A 142 -5.25 0.73 1.95
C VAL A 142 -5.28 1.90 2.93
N VAL A 143 -5.93 1.74 4.09
CA VAL A 143 -5.94 2.76 5.15
C VAL A 143 -4.54 3.02 5.67
N GLU A 144 -3.69 1.99 5.80
CA GLU A 144 -2.30 2.17 6.20
C GLU A 144 -1.49 2.97 5.17
N MET A 145 -1.72 2.76 3.87
CA MET A 145 -1.11 3.58 2.81
C MET A 145 -1.51 5.04 2.91
N LEU A 146 -2.80 5.29 3.14
CA LEU A 146 -3.33 6.65 3.29
C LEU A 146 -2.74 7.34 4.52
N ARG A 147 -2.63 6.64 5.64
CA ARG A 147 -2.06 7.18 6.89
C ARG A 147 -0.57 7.51 6.81
N ARG A 148 0.17 6.82 5.94
CA ARG A 148 1.63 6.93 5.89
C ARG A 148 2.15 7.73 4.71
N THR A 149 1.30 8.00 3.72
CA THR A 149 1.75 8.60 2.46
C THR A 149 0.75 9.62 1.94
N GLY A 150 1.26 10.71 1.37
CA GLY A 150 0.47 11.64 0.53
C GLY A 150 0.31 11.17 -0.93
N ALA A 151 0.64 9.90 -1.22
CA ALA A 151 0.60 9.37 -2.57
C ALA A 151 -0.84 9.31 -3.12
N ASP A 152 -0.97 9.45 -4.44
CA ASP A 152 -2.17 8.96 -5.09
C ASP A 152 -2.16 7.42 -5.08
N ILE A 153 -3.34 6.79 -5.03
CA ILE A 153 -3.46 5.33 -4.97
C ILE A 153 -4.39 4.83 -6.08
N ILE A 154 -3.89 3.88 -6.86
CA ILE A 154 -4.66 3.08 -7.83
C ILE A 154 -4.92 1.71 -7.22
N LEU A 155 -6.19 1.39 -7.00
CA LEU A 155 -6.62 0.04 -6.68
C LEU A 155 -6.87 -0.73 -7.99
N GLN A 156 -6.13 -1.81 -8.23
CA GLN A 156 -6.43 -2.69 -9.36
C GLN A 156 -7.47 -3.73 -8.95
N THR A 157 -8.44 -3.97 -9.82
CA THR A 157 -9.28 -5.18 -9.73
C THR A 157 -8.48 -6.40 -10.21
N ASP A 158 -8.92 -7.62 -9.93
CA ASP A 158 -8.12 -8.78 -10.37
C ASP A 158 -8.25 -9.02 -11.87
N HIS A 159 -7.19 -9.57 -12.49
CA HIS A 159 -7.32 -10.15 -13.81
C HIS A 159 -8.24 -11.39 -13.80
N ALA A 160 -8.74 -11.75 -14.97
CA ALA A 160 -9.58 -12.93 -15.14
C ALA A 160 -8.72 -14.20 -15.27
N ASP A 161 -8.85 -15.11 -14.30
CA ASP A 161 -8.35 -16.50 -14.34
C ASP A 161 -9.34 -17.45 -15.02
N THR A 162 -10.62 -17.09 -14.97
CA THR A 162 -11.74 -17.72 -15.67
C THR A 162 -12.60 -16.62 -16.27
N ILE A 163 -13.44 -16.94 -17.26
CA ILE A 163 -14.43 -15.97 -17.75
C ILE A 163 -15.34 -15.57 -16.58
N PRO A 164 -15.35 -14.28 -16.17
CA PRO A 164 -16.12 -13.83 -15.03
C PRO A 164 -17.62 -14.05 -15.22
N GLU A 165 -18.33 -14.25 -14.12
CA GLU A 165 -19.78 -14.31 -14.16
C GLU A 165 -20.36 -12.89 -14.33
N PRO A 166 -21.60 -12.76 -14.84
CA PRO A 166 -22.25 -11.45 -14.91
C PRO A 166 -22.28 -10.75 -13.54
N ARG A 167 -22.10 -9.43 -13.54
CA ARG A 167 -22.22 -8.59 -12.35
C ARG A 167 -23.65 -8.68 -11.80
N CYS A 168 -23.77 -8.94 -10.51
CA CYS A 168 -25.04 -8.98 -9.82
C CYS A 168 -25.50 -7.58 -9.40
N GLN A 169 -26.79 -7.29 -9.53
CA GLN A 169 -27.40 -6.18 -8.79
C GLN A 169 -27.61 -6.65 -7.35
N VAL A 170 -26.67 -6.29 -6.47
CA VAL A 170 -26.67 -6.71 -5.06
C VAL A 170 -27.80 -6.00 -4.32
N GLY A 171 -28.56 -6.73 -3.52
CA GLY A 171 -29.67 -6.18 -2.75
C GLY A 171 -30.96 -6.98 -2.88
N LEU A 172 -32.05 -6.43 -2.35
CA LEU A 172 -33.37 -7.03 -2.47
C LEU A 172 -33.84 -6.91 -3.92
N THR A 173 -34.21 -8.02 -4.54
CA THR A 173 -34.79 -8.02 -5.88
C THR A 173 -36.10 -8.78 -5.94
N LEU A 174 -36.96 -8.42 -6.89
CA LEU A 174 -38.27 -9.04 -7.14
C LEU A 174 -38.27 -9.95 -8.38
N LEU A 175 -37.10 -10.34 -8.89
CA LEU A 175 -36.97 -11.25 -10.04
C LEU A 175 -37.65 -12.61 -9.77
N VAL A 176 -38.19 -13.27 -10.79
CA VAL A 176 -38.85 -14.57 -10.58
C VAL A 176 -37.81 -15.72 -10.50
N ALA A 177 -36.59 -15.47 -10.97
CA ALA A 177 -35.50 -16.43 -10.98
C ALA A 177 -34.18 -15.77 -10.56
N GLN A 178 -33.32 -16.54 -9.90
CA GLN A 178 -31.97 -16.12 -9.51
C GLN A 178 -31.10 -15.97 -10.77
N PRO A 179 -30.53 -14.78 -11.04
CA PRO A 179 -29.64 -14.58 -12.18
C PRO A 179 -28.37 -15.44 -12.08
N LYS A 180 -27.82 -15.84 -13.22
CA LYS A 180 -26.54 -16.57 -13.29
C LYS A 180 -25.44 -15.73 -12.65
N GLY A 181 -24.68 -16.36 -11.75
CA GLY A 181 -23.60 -15.71 -11.00
C GLY A 181 -24.01 -15.03 -9.72
N CYS A 182 -25.31 -14.93 -9.43
CA CYS A 182 -25.83 -14.41 -8.18
C CYS A 182 -26.19 -15.53 -7.22
N ARG A 183 -26.18 -15.26 -5.91
CA ARG A 183 -26.57 -16.16 -4.81
C ARG A 183 -27.53 -15.46 -3.85
N SER A 184 -28.19 -16.24 -2.98
CA SER A 184 -28.96 -15.76 -1.81
C SER A 184 -30.32 -15.11 -2.11
N TRP A 185 -31.17 -15.76 -2.94
CA TRP A 185 -32.55 -15.33 -3.18
C TRP A 185 -33.38 -15.12 -1.89
N PRO A 186 -34.08 -13.97 -1.68
CA PRO A 186 -34.25 -12.82 -2.57
C PRO A 186 -33.23 -11.67 -2.40
N LEU A 187 -32.29 -11.79 -1.45
CA LEU A 187 -31.22 -10.82 -1.20
C LEU A 187 -29.97 -11.19 -2.02
N LEU A 188 -29.96 -10.83 -3.29
CA LEU A 188 -28.91 -11.24 -4.21
C LEU A 188 -27.53 -10.71 -3.80
N ARG A 189 -26.52 -11.57 -3.98
CA ARG A 189 -25.09 -11.24 -3.84
C ARG A 189 -24.30 -11.89 -4.97
N GLN A 190 -23.13 -11.33 -5.30
CA GLN A 190 -22.20 -11.97 -6.23
C GLN A 190 -21.74 -13.33 -5.69
N GLY A 191 -21.75 -14.35 -6.54
CA GLY A 191 -21.52 -15.73 -6.13
C GLY A 191 -20.05 -16.09 -5.93
N LYS A 192 -19.17 -15.61 -6.81
CA LYS A 192 -17.72 -15.83 -6.74
C LYS A 192 -17.02 -14.70 -6.00
N TRP A 193 -16.07 -15.07 -5.13
CA TRP A 193 -15.32 -14.11 -4.31
C TRP A 193 -14.54 -13.07 -5.13
N ARG A 194 -13.81 -13.52 -6.16
CA ARG A 194 -13.00 -12.61 -7.00
C ARG A 194 -13.86 -11.62 -7.79
N ASP A 195 -15.01 -12.09 -8.28
CA ASP A 195 -16.01 -11.24 -8.94
C ASP A 195 -16.62 -10.26 -7.93
N TYR A 196 -16.92 -10.71 -6.71
CA TYR A 196 -17.40 -9.84 -5.63
C TYR A 196 -16.39 -8.73 -5.32
N MET A 197 -15.12 -9.10 -5.13
CA MET A 197 -14.05 -8.15 -4.83
C MET A 197 -13.93 -7.08 -5.93
N SER A 198 -13.97 -7.50 -7.20
CA SER A 198 -13.75 -6.60 -8.33
C SER A 198 -14.97 -5.78 -8.75
N TYR A 199 -16.19 -6.31 -8.61
CA TYR A 199 -17.41 -5.62 -9.06
C TYR A 199 -18.11 -4.81 -7.98
N HIS A 200 -17.80 -5.08 -6.71
CA HIS A 200 -18.50 -4.47 -5.58
C HIS A 200 -17.53 -3.90 -4.56
N PHE A 201 -16.64 -4.71 -3.98
CA PHE A 201 -15.85 -4.27 -2.84
C PHE A 201 -14.83 -3.18 -3.20
N ILE A 202 -13.96 -3.42 -4.19
CA ILE A 202 -12.91 -2.48 -4.59
C ILE A 202 -13.50 -1.16 -5.11
N PRO A 203 -14.49 -1.16 -6.02
CA PRO A 203 -15.15 0.08 -6.43
C PRO A 203 -15.77 0.86 -5.27
N ALA A 204 -16.49 0.19 -4.37
CA ALA A 204 -17.12 0.87 -3.24
C ALA A 204 -16.12 1.38 -2.19
N LEU A 205 -15.02 0.66 -1.97
CA LEU A 205 -13.92 1.12 -1.12
C LEU A 205 -13.29 2.37 -1.73
N ALA A 206 -13.03 2.36 -3.03
CA ALA A 206 -12.48 3.51 -3.74
C ALA A 206 -13.44 4.71 -3.73
N GLU A 207 -14.74 4.49 -3.88
CA GLU A 207 -15.75 5.55 -3.73
C GLU A 207 -15.63 6.22 -2.37
N ARG A 208 -15.67 5.41 -1.30
CA ARG A 208 -15.63 5.91 0.08
C ARG A 208 -14.34 6.63 0.44
N LEU A 209 -13.21 6.22 -0.15
CA LEU A 209 -11.89 6.77 0.13
C LEU A 209 -11.39 7.72 -0.99
N HIS A 210 -12.26 8.04 -1.95
CA HIS A 210 -11.98 8.87 -3.12
C HIS A 210 -10.76 8.39 -3.95
N LEU A 211 -10.53 7.09 -4.08
CA LEU A 211 -9.37 6.49 -4.77
C LEU A 211 -9.66 6.19 -6.25
N ALA A 212 -8.61 5.98 -7.03
CA ALA A 212 -8.75 5.50 -8.40
C ALA A 212 -8.87 3.97 -8.45
N VAL A 213 -9.61 3.47 -9.44
CA VAL A 213 -9.76 2.04 -9.70
C VAL A 213 -9.37 1.73 -11.12
N GLN A 214 -8.37 0.87 -11.32
CA GLN A 214 -8.10 0.30 -12.62
C GLN A 214 -8.96 -0.97 -12.83
N PRO A 215 -9.88 -0.99 -13.81
CA PRO A 215 -10.82 -2.09 -14.01
C PRO A 215 -10.18 -3.26 -14.79
N VAL A 216 -9.00 -3.72 -14.36
CA VAL A 216 -8.26 -4.84 -14.97
C VAL A 216 -9.17 -6.03 -15.29
N ARG A 217 -10.07 -6.44 -14.38
CA ARG A 217 -10.98 -7.58 -14.64
C ARG A 217 -11.80 -7.40 -15.91
N GLN A 218 -12.33 -6.19 -16.09
CA GLN A 218 -13.20 -5.86 -17.21
C GLN A 218 -12.39 -5.79 -18.50
N VAL A 219 -11.34 -4.97 -18.55
CA VAL A 219 -10.53 -4.78 -19.78
C VAL A 219 -9.85 -6.07 -20.22
N TRP A 220 -9.41 -6.90 -19.28
CA TRP A 220 -8.87 -8.23 -19.55
C TRP A 220 -9.91 -9.15 -20.19
N THR A 221 -11.11 -9.19 -19.61
CA THR A 221 -12.20 -10.03 -20.11
C THR A 221 -12.68 -9.57 -21.49
N ASP A 222 -12.78 -8.26 -21.70
CA ASP A 222 -13.20 -7.70 -22.98
C ASP A 222 -12.18 -7.99 -24.08
N ARG A 223 -10.88 -7.92 -23.78
CA ARG A 223 -9.82 -8.34 -24.70
C ARG A 223 -9.88 -9.82 -25.03
N LEU A 224 -10.03 -10.70 -24.02
CA LEU A 224 -10.22 -12.14 -24.25
C LEU A 224 -11.39 -12.42 -25.20
N ARG A 225 -12.54 -11.76 -24.99
CA ARG A 225 -13.73 -11.93 -25.84
C ARG A 225 -13.50 -11.40 -27.25
N ALA A 226 -12.91 -10.21 -27.38
CA ALA A 226 -12.64 -9.59 -28.67
C ALA A 226 -11.69 -10.43 -29.53
N GLU A 227 -10.69 -11.06 -28.90
CA GLU A 227 -9.72 -11.91 -29.57
C GLU A 227 -10.16 -13.38 -29.68
N GLY A 228 -11.31 -13.76 -29.09
CA GLY A 228 -11.80 -15.14 -29.09
C GLY A 228 -10.91 -16.11 -28.29
N ARG A 229 -10.20 -15.61 -27.28
CA ARG A 229 -9.19 -16.33 -26.51
C ARG A 229 -9.67 -16.78 -25.15
N ARG A 230 -9.00 -17.77 -24.59
CA ARG A 230 -9.24 -18.27 -23.24
C ARG A 230 -8.17 -17.76 -22.26
N PRO A 231 -8.50 -17.61 -20.96
CA PRO A 231 -7.55 -17.13 -19.96
C PRO A 231 -6.23 -17.92 -19.92
N GLU A 232 -6.26 -19.24 -20.13
CA GLU A 232 -5.07 -20.09 -20.03
C GLU A 232 -4.01 -19.79 -21.09
N GLU A 233 -4.36 -19.06 -22.16
CA GLU A 233 -3.42 -18.69 -23.22
C GLU A 233 -2.53 -17.51 -22.81
N VAL A 234 -2.94 -16.73 -21.81
CA VAL A 234 -2.20 -15.56 -21.29
C VAL A 234 -1.73 -15.78 -19.84
N LEU A 235 -1.93 -16.98 -19.31
CA LEU A 235 -1.53 -17.40 -17.97
C LEU A 235 -0.61 -18.63 -18.04
N LYS A 236 0.37 -18.70 -17.15
CA LYS A 236 1.35 -19.79 -17.09
C LYS A 236 0.83 -21.02 -16.34
N ASP A 237 0.07 -20.80 -15.27
CA ASP A 237 -0.37 -21.86 -14.34
C ASP A 237 -1.84 -21.68 -13.90
N GLY A 238 -2.64 -21.03 -14.76
CA GLY A 238 -4.04 -20.71 -14.48
C GLY A 238 -4.24 -19.51 -13.55
N LEU A 239 -3.17 -18.92 -13.01
CA LEU A 239 -3.25 -17.69 -12.21
C LEU A 239 -2.16 -16.68 -12.57
N HIS A 240 -0.90 -17.09 -12.64
CA HIS A 240 0.21 -16.18 -12.90
C HIS A 240 0.32 -15.88 -14.39
N LEU A 241 0.73 -14.65 -14.69
CA LEU A 241 0.85 -14.15 -16.05
C LEU A 241 2.00 -14.85 -16.78
N ASN A 242 1.80 -15.21 -18.05
CA ASN A 242 2.91 -15.49 -18.96
C ASN A 242 3.44 -14.19 -19.58
N ASP A 243 4.42 -14.24 -20.48
CA ASP A 243 5.02 -13.04 -21.10
C ASP A 243 3.98 -12.14 -21.78
N GLU A 244 3.00 -12.75 -22.45
CA GLU A 244 1.93 -12.02 -23.11
C GLU A 244 0.96 -11.41 -22.09
N GLY A 245 0.56 -12.16 -21.06
CA GLY A 245 -0.28 -11.64 -19.99
C GLY A 245 0.39 -10.47 -19.23
N ARG A 246 1.72 -10.51 -19.07
CA ARG A 246 2.50 -9.40 -18.51
C ARG A 246 2.44 -8.17 -19.41
N ARG A 247 2.59 -8.37 -20.72
CA ARG A 247 2.45 -7.28 -21.69
C ARG A 247 1.04 -6.67 -21.64
N TRP A 248 -0.01 -7.49 -21.56
CA TRP A 248 -1.38 -7.01 -21.44
C TRP A 248 -1.61 -6.17 -20.19
N MET A 249 -1.13 -6.62 -19.03
CA MET A 249 -1.20 -5.82 -17.80
C MET A 249 -0.51 -4.46 -17.97
N ALA A 250 0.67 -4.45 -18.60
CA ALA A 250 1.40 -3.23 -18.87
C ALA A 250 0.62 -2.29 -19.80
N ASP A 251 0.10 -2.80 -20.93
CA ASP A 251 -0.73 -2.04 -21.86
C ASP A 251 -1.94 -1.41 -21.13
N PHE A 252 -2.67 -2.21 -20.36
CA PHE A 252 -3.85 -1.74 -19.62
C PHE A 252 -3.51 -0.65 -18.60
N PHE A 253 -2.33 -0.71 -17.99
CA PHE A 253 -1.88 0.31 -17.05
C PHE A 253 -1.46 1.60 -17.76
N VAL A 254 -0.68 1.49 -18.84
CA VAL A 254 -0.28 2.64 -19.66
C VAL A 254 -1.51 3.36 -20.20
N ASP A 255 -2.44 2.63 -20.82
CA ASP A 255 -3.68 3.19 -21.35
C ASP A 255 -4.52 3.87 -20.27
N PHE A 256 -4.58 3.28 -19.08
CA PHE A 256 -5.26 3.87 -17.93
C PHE A 256 -4.62 5.20 -17.52
N ILE A 257 -3.30 5.23 -17.35
CA ILE A 257 -2.57 6.45 -16.97
C ILE A 257 -2.74 7.55 -18.04
N GLU A 258 -2.62 7.23 -19.31
CA GLU A 258 -2.82 8.19 -20.41
C GLU A 258 -4.24 8.78 -20.36
N GLN A 259 -5.26 7.94 -20.21
CA GLN A 259 -6.65 8.39 -20.11
C GLN A 259 -6.90 9.25 -18.87
N GLN A 260 -6.31 8.88 -17.72
CA GLN A 260 -6.51 9.62 -16.48
C GLN A 260 -5.78 10.95 -16.46
N THR A 261 -4.61 11.02 -17.08
CA THR A 261 -3.78 12.24 -17.10
C THR A 261 -4.16 13.18 -18.24
N ALA A 262 -4.90 12.74 -19.25
CA ALA A 262 -5.47 13.61 -20.29
C ALA A 262 -6.63 14.49 -19.81
N ARG A 263 -7.22 14.17 -18.65
CA ARG A 263 -8.32 14.95 -18.04
C ARG A 263 -7.80 16.25 -17.42
N SER A 264 -8.67 17.24 -17.25
CA SER A 264 -8.33 18.52 -16.62
C SER A 264 -7.79 18.32 -15.21
N GLU A 265 -6.81 19.14 -14.83
CA GLU A 265 -6.21 19.13 -13.51
C GLU A 265 -7.25 19.45 -12.42
N GLY A 266 -7.33 18.59 -11.41
CA GLY A 266 -7.91 18.95 -10.12
C GLY A 266 -6.90 19.80 -9.31
N ALA A 267 -7.30 20.29 -8.15
CA ALA A 267 -6.36 20.96 -7.25
C ALA A 267 -5.28 19.96 -6.81
N SER A 268 -4.05 20.14 -7.30
CA SER A 268 -2.89 19.36 -6.87
C SER A 268 -2.64 19.59 -5.37
N ARG A 269 -2.41 18.50 -4.64
CA ARG A 269 -1.90 18.53 -3.25
C ARG A 269 -0.37 18.56 -3.22
N ARG A 270 0.25 18.49 -4.39
CA ARG A 270 1.69 18.62 -4.61
C ARG A 270 2.01 20.05 -5.03
N ARG A 271 2.84 20.74 -4.27
CA ARG A 271 3.21 22.14 -4.49
C ARG A 271 4.74 22.27 -4.50
N LEU A 272 5.31 22.74 -5.62
CA LEU A 272 6.72 23.10 -5.68
C LEU A 272 6.86 24.59 -5.36
N LEU A 273 7.42 24.90 -4.20
CA LEU A 273 7.66 26.27 -3.76
C LEU A 273 9.11 26.68 -4.06
N PRO A 274 9.37 27.98 -4.30
CA PRO A 274 10.73 28.50 -4.29
C PRO A 274 11.42 28.20 -2.96
N LEU A 275 12.73 27.98 -3.00
CA LEU A 275 13.53 27.79 -1.79
C LEU A 275 13.40 29.02 -0.87
N PRO A 276 13.00 28.88 0.41
CA PRO A 276 12.89 30.00 1.34
C PRO A 276 14.21 30.74 1.48
N GLN A 277 14.16 32.07 1.64
CA GLN A 277 15.37 32.87 1.85
C GLN A 277 16.05 32.46 3.16
N SER A 278 17.38 32.43 3.16
CA SER A 278 18.16 32.22 4.38
C SER A 278 18.29 33.52 5.16
N ASP A 279 18.28 33.44 6.48
CA ASP A 279 18.65 34.54 7.36
C ASP A 279 20.17 34.80 7.38
N ALA A 280 20.62 35.74 8.22
CA ALA A 280 22.03 36.10 8.35
C ALA A 280 22.92 34.95 8.89
N SER A 281 22.32 33.93 9.52
CA SER A 281 23.00 32.73 10.01
C SER A 281 22.98 31.58 9.01
N GLY A 282 22.32 31.74 7.86
CA GLY A 282 22.17 30.71 6.84
C GLY A 282 20.95 29.80 7.02
N VAL A 283 20.14 30.03 8.06
CA VAL A 283 18.95 29.23 8.36
C VAL A 283 17.81 29.61 7.43
N ARG A 284 17.17 28.60 6.83
CA ARG A 284 15.95 28.73 6.04
C ARG A 284 14.79 28.20 6.86
N ARG A 285 13.73 28.99 6.96
CA ARG A 285 12.52 28.65 7.71
C ARG A 285 11.35 28.40 6.77
N LEU A 286 10.61 27.33 7.03
CA LEU A 286 9.39 26.95 6.32
C LEU A 286 8.30 26.58 7.33
N GLN A 287 7.17 27.27 7.30
CA GLN A 287 5.96 26.87 8.00
C GLN A 287 5.08 26.09 7.03
N THR A 288 4.58 24.94 7.47
CA THR A 288 3.87 24.00 6.59
C THR A 288 2.90 23.15 7.40
N ASP A 289 1.78 22.78 6.78
CA ASP A 289 0.85 21.75 7.22
C ASP A 289 0.97 20.47 6.38
N ALA A 290 1.89 20.45 5.42
CA ALA A 290 2.16 19.32 4.55
C ALA A 290 2.65 18.10 5.34
N ASP A 291 2.25 16.91 4.87
CA ASP A 291 2.74 15.66 5.44
C ASP A 291 4.16 15.34 5.02
N ARG A 292 4.59 15.88 3.88
CA ARG A 292 5.92 15.61 3.37
C ARG A 292 6.52 16.88 2.81
N VAL A 293 7.76 17.12 3.19
CA VAL A 293 8.58 18.22 2.68
C VAL A 293 9.87 17.64 2.16
N GLU A 294 10.20 17.96 0.90
CA GLU A 294 11.41 17.47 0.25
C GLU A 294 12.11 18.60 -0.49
N LEU A 295 13.44 18.58 -0.51
CA LEU A 295 14.22 19.40 -1.43
C LEU A 295 14.40 18.66 -2.74
N VAL A 296 14.13 19.35 -3.85
CA VAL A 296 14.39 18.84 -5.19
C VAL A 296 15.63 19.51 -5.75
N SER A 297 16.66 18.73 -6.10
CA SER A 297 17.91 19.25 -6.65
C SER A 297 18.41 18.46 -7.85
N ARG A 298 19.31 19.07 -8.64
CA ARG A 298 19.99 18.45 -9.79
C ARG A 298 21.27 17.71 -9.45
N GLN A 299 21.70 17.80 -8.19
CA GLN A 299 22.90 17.17 -7.67
C GLN A 299 22.65 16.75 -6.22
N PRO A 300 23.39 15.74 -5.70
CA PRO A 300 23.30 15.38 -4.29
C PRO A 300 23.56 16.62 -3.44
N LEU A 301 22.79 16.78 -2.37
CA LEU A 301 23.08 17.81 -1.39
C LEU A 301 24.25 17.35 -0.52
N GLY A 302 25.06 18.32 -0.07
CA GLY A 302 25.99 18.11 1.02
C GLY A 302 25.24 18.00 2.36
N PRO A 303 25.97 17.93 3.49
CA PRO A 303 25.38 17.78 4.81
C PRO A 303 24.27 18.82 5.07
N LEU A 304 23.19 18.35 5.67
CA LEU A 304 22.00 19.12 5.98
C LEU A 304 21.77 19.06 7.50
N SER A 305 21.43 20.20 8.09
CA SER A 305 20.92 20.23 9.47
C SER A 305 19.45 20.62 9.42
N ILE A 306 18.61 19.83 10.09
CA ILE A 306 17.16 20.00 10.10
C ILE A 306 16.71 20.11 11.55
N ARG A 307 15.83 21.08 11.83
CA ARG A 307 15.05 21.12 13.06
C ARG A 307 13.56 21.15 12.72
N ILE A 308 12.79 20.36 13.45
CA ILE A 308 11.33 20.25 13.34
C ILE A 308 10.76 20.75 14.66
N ASP A 309 9.97 21.83 14.62
CA ASP A 309 9.39 22.46 15.81
C ASP A 309 10.41 22.82 16.89
N GLY A 310 11.63 23.14 16.46
CA GLY A 310 12.74 23.47 17.33
C GLY A 310 13.49 22.27 17.91
N GLU A 311 13.11 21.03 17.62
CA GLU A 311 13.86 19.79 17.96
C GLU A 311 14.75 19.36 16.79
N ALA A 312 15.88 18.70 17.06
CA ALA A 312 16.72 18.16 15.98
C ALA A 312 15.98 17.01 15.28
N ALA A 313 16.08 16.91 13.95
CA ALA A 313 15.36 15.87 13.22
C ALA A 313 15.74 14.45 13.69
N GLU A 314 17.00 14.22 14.09
CA GLU A 314 17.50 12.96 14.65
C GLU A 314 16.82 12.55 15.96
N GLU A 315 16.25 13.52 16.67
CA GLU A 315 15.51 13.32 17.92
C GLU A 315 13.99 13.25 17.68
N HIS A 316 13.54 13.60 16.47
CA HIS A 316 12.13 13.68 16.13
C HIS A 316 11.56 12.31 15.74
N PRO A 317 10.53 11.77 16.45
CA PRO A 317 10.04 10.41 16.25
C PRO A 317 9.51 10.11 14.84
N SER A 318 9.04 11.13 14.12
CA SER A 318 8.50 10.95 12.77
C SER A 318 9.59 10.70 11.70
N CYS A 319 10.85 10.96 12.04
CA CYS A 319 11.99 10.79 11.14
C CYS A 319 12.64 9.41 11.25
N VAL A 320 12.11 8.47 12.04
CA VAL A 320 12.69 7.13 12.17
C VAL A 320 11.62 6.06 12.04
N ALA A 321 11.86 5.05 11.21
CA ALA A 321 10.94 3.94 11.01
C ALA A 321 11.65 2.59 10.83
N HIS A 322 10.98 1.50 11.23
CA HIS A 322 11.44 0.15 10.97
C HIS A 322 11.35 -0.21 9.49
N GLY A 323 12.44 -0.76 8.95
CA GLY A 323 12.47 -1.45 7.67
C GLY A 323 12.06 -2.92 7.78
N ARG A 324 11.84 -3.56 6.62
CA ARG A 324 11.40 -4.96 6.53
C ARG A 324 12.51 -5.92 7.03
N PRO A 325 12.18 -6.90 7.89
CA PRO A 325 13.13 -7.95 8.26
C PRO A 325 13.57 -8.83 7.09
N THR A 326 14.80 -9.35 7.18
CA THR A 326 15.32 -10.33 6.22
C THR A 326 14.50 -11.62 6.26
N GLY A 327 14.52 -12.36 5.14
CA GLY A 327 13.86 -13.66 5.05
C GLY A 327 14.57 -14.78 5.82
N SER A 328 13.82 -15.86 6.08
CA SER A 328 14.32 -17.04 6.80
C SER A 328 15.14 -18.01 5.92
N LEU A 329 15.07 -17.85 4.60
CA LEU A 329 15.80 -18.67 3.63
C LEU A 329 16.48 -17.78 2.58
N PRO A 330 17.69 -18.12 2.10
CA PRO A 330 18.29 -17.46 0.95
C PRO A 330 17.35 -17.50 -0.25
N ASP A 331 17.25 -16.37 -0.96
CA ASP A 331 16.45 -16.21 -2.18
C ASP A 331 14.93 -16.41 -2.03
N HIS A 332 14.39 -16.45 -0.80
CA HIS A 332 12.96 -16.47 -0.56
C HIS A 332 12.43 -15.08 -0.18
N PRO A 333 11.36 -14.56 -0.82
CA PRO A 333 10.93 -13.17 -0.65
C PRO A 333 10.17 -12.88 0.65
N TRP A 334 9.91 -13.91 1.47
CA TRP A 334 9.13 -13.74 2.70
C TRP A 334 10.02 -13.27 3.85
N PRO A 335 9.65 -12.19 4.56
CA PRO A 335 10.37 -11.79 5.76
C PRO A 335 10.16 -12.83 6.85
N SER A 336 11.15 -13.01 7.72
CA SER A 336 11.09 -13.92 8.87
C SER A 336 10.03 -13.51 9.90
N VAL A 337 9.85 -12.21 10.08
CA VAL A 337 8.79 -11.57 10.85
C VAL A 337 8.06 -10.58 9.95
N ARG A 338 6.73 -10.63 9.94
CA ARG A 338 5.93 -9.73 9.09
C ARG A 338 5.90 -8.28 9.59
N LYS A 339 5.95 -8.08 10.91
CA LYS A 339 5.88 -6.76 11.54
C LYS A 339 6.82 -6.64 12.73
N VAL A 340 7.53 -5.52 12.80
CA VAL A 340 8.23 -5.09 14.01
C VAL A 340 7.64 -3.77 14.46
N SER A 341 7.24 -3.70 15.72
CA SER A 341 6.68 -2.47 16.32
C SER A 341 7.52 -1.99 17.50
N SER A 342 7.21 -0.81 18.01
CA SER A 342 7.89 -0.21 19.15
C SER A 342 6.90 0.49 20.08
N GLU A 343 7.25 0.57 21.36
CA GLU A 343 6.60 1.42 22.36
C GLU A 343 7.49 2.59 22.79
N SER A 344 8.81 2.46 22.57
CA SER A 344 9.80 3.51 22.75
C SER A 344 10.10 4.24 21.43
N ALA A 345 10.56 5.48 21.54
CA ALA A 345 11.07 6.23 20.40
C ALA A 345 12.22 5.45 19.71
N LEU A 346 12.14 5.37 18.38
CA LEU A 346 13.15 4.73 17.56
C LEU A 346 14.36 5.63 17.40
N VAL A 347 15.52 5.00 17.27
CA VAL A 347 16.77 5.64 16.82
C VAL A 347 17.31 4.83 15.65
N PRO A 348 18.16 5.41 14.79
CA PRO A 348 18.85 4.65 13.76
C PRO A 348 19.65 3.50 14.40
N GLU A 349 19.25 2.27 14.10
CA GLU A 349 19.75 1.07 14.78
C GLU A 349 19.52 -0.18 13.93
N GLU A 350 20.46 -1.12 13.96
CA GLU A 350 20.33 -2.43 13.35
C GLU A 350 20.14 -3.48 14.45
N TRP A 351 19.13 -4.33 14.31
CA TRP A 351 18.93 -5.47 15.19
C TRP A 351 19.26 -6.78 14.49
N ARG A 352 19.88 -7.66 15.25
CA ARG A 352 20.09 -9.07 14.92
C ARG A 352 19.22 -9.92 15.83
N VAL A 353 18.45 -10.82 15.23
CA VAL A 353 17.70 -11.85 15.95
C VAL A 353 18.30 -13.21 15.59
N THR A 354 18.85 -13.90 16.60
CA THR A 354 19.41 -15.25 16.43
C THR A 354 18.43 -16.27 16.99
N MET A 355 17.88 -17.10 16.11
CA MET A 355 16.86 -18.10 16.37
C MET A 355 17.49 -19.49 16.47
N ARG A 356 17.05 -20.30 17.43
CA ARG A 356 17.61 -21.62 17.74
C ARG A 356 16.56 -22.53 18.39
N ASP A 357 16.87 -23.82 18.52
CA ASP A 357 16.04 -24.80 19.23
C ASP A 357 14.63 -24.91 18.62
N PHE A 358 14.56 -25.03 17.29
CA PHE A 358 13.30 -25.10 16.55
C PHE A 358 12.49 -26.37 16.86
N SER A 359 11.17 -26.22 16.98
CA SER A 359 10.22 -27.34 16.97
C SER A 359 10.21 -28.02 15.60
N GLU A 360 9.74 -29.28 15.54
CA GLU A 360 9.67 -30.06 14.29
C GLU A 360 8.83 -29.37 13.19
N ASP A 361 7.82 -28.60 13.59
CA ASP A 361 6.94 -27.85 12.67
C ASP A 361 7.33 -26.37 12.51
N TYR A 362 8.44 -25.94 13.12
CA TYR A 362 8.96 -24.57 13.10
C TYR A 362 7.98 -23.51 13.64
N SER A 363 6.97 -23.92 14.43
CA SER A 363 6.01 -23.04 15.09
C SER A 363 6.52 -22.44 16.40
N ASP A 364 7.54 -23.06 17.02
CA ASP A 364 8.21 -22.53 18.20
C ASP A 364 9.73 -22.67 18.09
N PHE A 365 10.45 -21.72 18.71
CA PHE A 365 11.92 -21.67 18.78
C PHE A 365 12.32 -20.62 19.82
N ALA A 366 13.52 -20.74 20.38
CA ALA A 366 14.11 -19.70 21.22
C ALA A 366 14.84 -18.66 20.36
N PHE A 367 14.91 -17.42 20.82
CA PHE A 367 15.71 -16.39 20.15
C PHE A 367 16.32 -15.37 21.10
N ASP A 368 17.41 -14.75 20.67
CA ASP A 368 17.99 -13.57 21.31
C ASP A 368 17.94 -12.37 20.34
N VAL A 369 17.67 -11.18 20.87
CA VAL A 369 17.69 -9.91 20.14
C VAL A 369 18.87 -9.07 20.60
N VAL A 370 19.68 -8.60 19.65
CA VAL A 370 20.83 -7.72 19.91
C VAL A 370 20.79 -6.53 18.97
N GLY A 371 20.70 -5.33 19.51
CA GLY A 371 20.77 -4.07 18.77
C GLY A 371 22.20 -3.53 18.67
N SER A 372 22.50 -2.82 17.58
CA SER A 372 23.80 -2.18 17.38
C SER A 372 24.04 -1.00 18.32
N VAL A 373 22.98 -0.43 18.91
CA VAL A 373 23.04 0.67 19.89
C VAL A 373 22.69 0.17 21.29
N THR A 374 21.64 -0.63 21.43
CA THR A 374 21.17 -1.14 22.73
C THR A 374 22.02 -2.29 23.28
N GLY A 375 22.80 -2.98 22.43
CA GLY A 375 23.46 -4.22 22.81
C GLY A 375 22.43 -5.35 23.00
N PRO A 376 22.64 -6.29 23.93
CA PRO A 376 21.66 -7.33 24.25
C PRO A 376 20.32 -6.70 24.64
N ASP A 377 19.29 -6.91 23.81
CA ASP A 377 17.98 -6.26 23.94
C ASP A 377 16.87 -7.24 24.35
N GLY A 378 17.22 -8.50 24.65
CA GLY A 378 16.31 -9.46 25.27
C GLY A 378 16.38 -10.85 24.66
N THR A 379 15.69 -11.78 25.29
CA THR A 379 15.55 -13.17 24.83
C THR A 379 14.08 -13.58 24.92
N GLY A 380 13.64 -14.47 24.02
CA GLY A 380 12.24 -14.84 23.90
C GLY A 380 12.02 -16.20 23.27
N ARG A 381 10.74 -16.54 23.10
CA ARG A 381 10.27 -17.72 22.35
C ARG A 381 9.22 -17.30 21.33
N ALA A 382 9.20 -17.97 20.18
CA ALA A 382 8.31 -17.61 19.09
C ALA A 382 6.82 -17.85 19.40
N GLY A 383 6.53 -18.80 20.30
CA GLY A 383 5.18 -19.06 20.80
C GLY A 383 4.63 -18.01 21.79
N ASP A 384 5.38 -16.95 22.09
CA ASP A 384 4.97 -15.88 23.01
C ASP A 384 5.18 -14.50 22.35
N ASP A 385 4.39 -13.51 22.76
CA ASP A 385 4.66 -12.11 22.41
C ASP A 385 5.95 -11.65 23.10
N PHE A 386 6.79 -10.95 22.36
CA PHE A 386 8.08 -10.45 22.85
C PHE A 386 8.13 -8.93 22.88
N ARG A 387 8.70 -8.39 23.96
CA ARG A 387 9.06 -6.99 24.13
C ARG A 387 10.52 -6.91 24.54
N SER A 388 11.30 -6.11 23.81
CA SER A 388 12.70 -5.90 24.11
C SER A 388 12.90 -5.02 25.34
N GLY A 389 14.07 -5.11 25.97
CA GLY A 389 14.41 -4.32 27.16
C GLY A 389 14.40 -2.81 26.89
N SER A 390 14.73 -2.40 25.67
CA SER A 390 14.64 -1.02 25.21
C SER A 390 13.21 -0.56 24.88
N GLY A 391 12.27 -1.49 24.66
CA GLY A 391 10.94 -1.20 24.13
C GLY A 391 10.93 -0.79 22.64
N ARG A 392 12.07 -0.85 21.95
CA ARG A 392 12.16 -0.51 20.51
C ARG A 392 11.79 -1.68 19.60
N VAL A 393 11.80 -2.91 20.11
CA VAL A 393 11.44 -4.11 19.36
C VAL A 393 10.32 -4.86 20.07
N ILE A 394 9.18 -4.92 19.40
CA ILE A 394 8.02 -5.72 19.80
C ILE A 394 7.70 -6.67 18.64
N LEU A 395 7.69 -7.97 18.93
CA LEU A 395 7.40 -9.05 18.00
C LEU A 395 6.16 -9.80 18.52
N ASP A 396 5.09 -9.80 17.73
CA ASP A 396 3.88 -10.59 18.00
C ASP A 396 4.11 -12.03 17.56
N GLN A 397 3.70 -13.01 18.38
CA GLN A 397 3.83 -14.43 18.04
C GLN A 397 3.18 -14.77 16.68
N ALA A 398 2.11 -14.06 16.32
CA ALA A 398 1.42 -14.30 15.07
C ALA A 398 2.24 -13.84 13.87
N ASP A 399 3.20 -12.92 14.02
CA ASP A 399 3.91 -12.32 12.88
C ASP A 399 5.08 -13.17 12.35
N TRP A 400 5.46 -14.25 13.04
CA TRP A 400 6.46 -15.22 12.56
C TRP A 400 5.99 -15.95 11.30
N THR A 401 6.89 -16.14 10.34
CA THR A 401 6.58 -16.81 9.06
C THR A 401 7.21 -18.20 8.92
N THR A 402 8.03 -18.63 9.87
CA THR A 402 8.81 -19.87 9.82
C THR A 402 7.95 -21.12 9.62
N ALA A 403 6.93 -21.31 10.47
CA ALA A 403 6.02 -22.46 10.38
C ALA A 403 5.30 -22.50 9.03
N ARG A 404 4.82 -21.34 8.58
CA ARG A 404 4.15 -21.22 7.28
C ARG A 404 5.09 -21.55 6.13
N LEU A 405 6.30 -21.00 6.16
CA LEU A 405 7.32 -21.25 5.15
C LEU A 405 7.64 -22.74 5.05
N PHE A 406 7.84 -23.40 6.19
CA PHE A 406 8.08 -24.83 6.25
C PHE A 406 6.87 -25.63 5.73
N ALA A 407 5.65 -25.31 6.17
CA ALA A 407 4.44 -25.98 5.73
C ALA A 407 4.19 -25.87 4.21
N GLU A 408 4.49 -24.71 3.61
CA GLU A 408 4.26 -24.48 2.18
C GLU A 408 5.42 -24.96 1.28
N LYS A 409 6.67 -24.90 1.77
CA LYS A 409 7.85 -25.21 0.95
C LYS A 409 8.50 -26.54 1.28
N GLY A 410 8.28 -27.08 2.47
CA GLY A 410 8.93 -28.30 2.96
C GLY A 410 10.45 -28.18 3.10
N VAL A 411 11.00 -26.95 3.11
CA VAL A 411 12.44 -26.70 3.19
C VAL A 411 12.80 -26.45 4.66
N PRO A 412 13.71 -27.27 5.25
CA PRO A 412 14.19 -27.05 6.61
C PRO A 412 14.85 -25.68 6.76
N ILE A 413 14.53 -24.99 7.85
CA ILE A 413 15.17 -23.72 8.22
C ILE A 413 16.50 -24.02 8.92
N PRO A 414 17.60 -23.31 8.61
CA PRO A 414 18.87 -23.46 9.31
C PRO A 414 18.74 -23.29 10.83
N ASP A 415 19.51 -24.07 11.59
CA ASP A 415 19.60 -23.93 13.05
C ASP A 415 21.10 -23.85 13.46
N PRO A 416 21.56 -22.69 13.98
CA PRO A 416 20.80 -21.47 14.21
C PRO A 416 20.52 -20.69 12.91
N LEU A 417 19.44 -19.90 12.91
CA LEU A 417 19.15 -18.90 11.89
C LEU A 417 19.41 -17.50 12.46
N THR A 418 20.01 -16.62 11.67
CA THR A 418 20.12 -15.19 12.03
C THR A 418 19.37 -14.35 11.02
N VAL A 419 18.51 -13.49 11.52
CA VAL A 419 17.74 -12.51 10.73
C VAL A 419 18.06 -11.10 11.22
N THR A 420 17.98 -10.12 10.31
CA THR A 420 18.26 -8.73 10.64
C THR A 420 17.14 -7.81 10.18
N PHE A 421 17.02 -6.68 10.85
CA PHE A 421 16.22 -5.54 10.42
C PHE A 421 16.83 -4.26 10.98
N SER A 422 16.39 -3.10 10.50
CA SER A 422 16.92 -1.81 10.94
C SER A 422 15.79 -0.80 11.13
N ALA A 423 15.98 0.13 12.05
CA ALA A 423 15.28 1.41 12.07
C ALA A 423 16.16 2.43 11.34
N ARG A 424 15.59 3.15 10.37
CA ARG A 424 16.34 4.07 9.51
C ARG A 424 15.87 5.50 9.73
N PHE A 425 16.83 6.42 9.63
CA PHE A 425 16.54 7.84 9.58
C PHE A 425 16.00 8.20 8.19
N LEU A 426 14.84 8.85 8.15
CA LEU A 426 14.10 9.21 6.93
C LEU A 426 14.29 10.68 6.55
N CYS A 427 14.43 11.56 7.55
CA CYS A 427 14.76 12.97 7.31
C CYS A 427 16.24 13.05 6.92
N ASP A 428 16.63 13.85 5.95
CA ASP A 428 17.90 13.79 5.22
C ASP A 428 18.15 12.51 4.38
N ASP A 429 17.13 11.65 4.18
CA ASP A 429 17.26 10.56 3.21
C ASP A 429 17.24 11.11 1.78
N VAL A 430 18.17 10.64 0.95
CA VAL A 430 18.38 11.11 -0.42
C VAL A 430 18.00 10.02 -1.41
N ALA A 431 16.85 10.19 -2.04
CA ALA A 431 16.45 9.36 -3.16
C ALA A 431 16.96 9.94 -4.49
N ALA A 432 17.80 9.20 -5.19
CA ALA A 432 18.15 9.49 -6.57
C ALA A 432 17.00 9.07 -7.50
N VAL A 433 16.49 10.02 -8.28
CA VAL A 433 15.42 9.82 -9.25
C VAL A 433 15.98 9.95 -10.67
N GLY A 434 15.86 8.87 -11.44
CA GLY A 434 16.27 8.81 -12.85
C GLY A 434 17.06 7.53 -13.19
N SER A 435 17.01 7.14 -14.47
CA SER A 435 17.72 5.97 -14.98
C SER A 435 18.20 6.20 -16.43
N GLY A 436 19.25 5.49 -16.84
CA GLY A 436 19.56 5.31 -18.26
C GLY A 436 19.93 6.56 -19.08
N GLY A 437 20.64 7.53 -18.50
CA GLY A 437 21.13 8.72 -19.25
C GLY A 437 20.19 9.93 -19.28
N VAL A 438 19.07 9.86 -18.56
CA VAL A 438 18.17 11.01 -18.30
C VAL A 438 18.74 11.87 -17.16
N THR A 439 18.39 13.16 -17.12
CA THR A 439 18.74 14.08 -16.02
C THR A 439 18.36 13.47 -14.67
N GLN A 440 19.36 13.29 -13.81
CA GLN A 440 19.17 12.75 -12.47
C GLN A 440 18.73 13.89 -11.54
N PHE A 441 17.64 13.67 -10.81
CA PHE A 441 17.24 14.52 -9.69
C PHE A 441 17.53 13.81 -8.38
N TYR A 442 17.66 14.61 -7.34
CA TYR A 442 17.80 14.14 -5.97
C TYR A 442 16.66 14.73 -5.17
N MET A 443 15.94 13.86 -4.47
CA MET A 443 14.88 14.23 -3.54
C MET A 443 15.38 13.96 -2.14
N THR A 444 15.70 15.04 -1.41
CA THR A 444 16.14 14.95 -0.01
C THR A 444 14.94 15.22 0.88
N THR A 445 14.55 14.22 1.67
CA THR A 445 13.41 14.35 2.60
C THR A 445 13.79 15.28 3.74
N LEU A 446 13.03 16.35 3.97
CA LEU A 446 13.21 17.22 5.14
C LEU A 446 12.34 16.78 6.31
N PHE A 447 11.14 16.29 6.00
CA PHE A 447 10.13 16.00 6.99
C PHE A 447 9.12 14.99 6.44
N VAL A 448 8.70 14.09 7.33
CA VAL A 448 7.56 13.20 7.14
C VAL A 448 6.66 13.34 8.38
N ASN A 449 5.44 13.82 8.19
CA ASN A 449 4.35 13.83 9.17
C ASN A 449 3.45 12.62 8.91
N THR A 450 3.05 11.93 9.97
CA THR A 450 2.05 10.86 9.88
C THR A 450 0.78 11.17 10.70
N GLY A 451 0.69 12.38 11.26
CA GLY A 451 -0.39 12.77 12.18
C GLY A 451 -1.11 14.09 11.83
N GLY A 452 -0.71 14.77 10.76
CA GLY A 452 -1.18 16.10 10.40
C GLY A 452 -0.75 17.20 11.40
N GLY A 453 -1.10 18.45 11.10
CA GLY A 453 -0.80 19.61 11.94
C GLY A 453 0.20 20.57 11.32
N GLU A 454 0.25 21.80 11.85
CA GLU A 454 1.24 22.79 11.43
C GLU A 454 2.60 22.52 12.09
N HIS A 455 3.65 22.56 11.29
CA HIS A 455 5.04 22.41 11.70
C HIS A 455 5.90 23.56 11.21
N VAL A 456 6.96 23.84 11.95
CA VAL A 456 8.02 24.77 11.57
C VAL A 456 9.30 23.99 11.31
N LEU A 457 9.76 24.03 10.07
CA LEU A 457 11.02 23.44 9.64
C LEU A 457 12.08 24.53 9.52
N ASP A 458 13.16 24.39 10.29
CA ASP A 458 14.37 25.18 10.14
C ASP A 458 15.48 24.30 9.57
N PHE A 459 16.06 24.68 8.44
CA PHE A 459 17.13 23.88 7.83
C PHE A 459 18.28 24.73 7.29
N VAL A 460 19.49 24.19 7.38
CA VAL A 460 20.73 24.81 6.92
C VAL A 460 21.37 23.94 5.87
N LEU A 461 21.61 24.52 4.70
CA LEU A 461 22.27 23.86 3.58
C LEU A 461 23.77 24.16 3.58
N ALA A 462 24.60 23.18 3.22
CA ALA A 462 25.99 23.46 2.89
C ALA A 462 26.08 24.51 1.75
N PRO A 463 27.01 25.50 1.82
CA PRO A 463 27.06 26.62 0.88
C PRO A 463 27.07 26.23 -0.61
N GLU A 464 27.74 25.13 -0.94
CA GLU A 464 27.85 24.55 -2.28
C GLU A 464 26.55 23.91 -2.79
N SER A 465 25.62 23.57 -1.88
CA SER A 465 24.40 22.80 -2.21
C SER A 465 23.30 23.67 -2.79
N ALA A 466 23.26 24.97 -2.45
CA ALA A 466 22.15 25.86 -2.82
C ALA A 466 22.03 26.09 -4.33
N ALA A 467 23.14 26.07 -5.08
CA ALA A 467 23.16 26.36 -6.52
C ALA A 467 22.45 25.28 -7.39
N GLY A 468 22.19 24.09 -6.83
CA GLY A 468 21.56 22.97 -7.52
C GLY A 468 20.09 22.72 -7.17
N ILE A 469 19.53 23.47 -6.22
CA ILE A 469 18.16 23.27 -5.71
C ILE A 469 17.15 23.97 -6.62
N MET A 470 16.11 23.23 -7.00
CA MET A 470 14.99 23.72 -7.80
C MET A 470 13.89 24.32 -6.93
N GLY A 471 13.67 23.77 -5.73
CA GLY A 471 12.66 24.24 -4.81
C GLY A 471 12.40 23.27 -3.66
N VAL A 472 11.35 23.58 -2.91
CA VAL A 472 10.81 22.76 -1.83
C VAL A 472 9.50 22.15 -2.30
N LEU A 473 9.44 20.82 -2.33
CA LEU A 473 8.25 20.09 -2.67
C LEU A 473 7.43 19.80 -1.42
N LEU A 474 6.21 20.30 -1.37
CA LEU A 474 5.21 19.99 -0.35
C LEU A 474 4.22 18.96 -0.90
N THR A 475 3.89 17.97 -0.09
CA THR A 475 2.82 17.01 -0.38
C THR A 475 1.87 16.91 0.81
N ASP A 476 0.61 17.30 0.62
CA ASP A 476 -0.39 17.36 1.68
C ASP A 476 -1.17 16.03 1.82
N HIS A 477 -1.67 15.73 3.03
CA HIS A 477 -2.54 14.57 3.31
C HIS A 477 -3.82 14.60 2.47
N ARG A 478 -4.48 13.45 2.34
CA ARG A 478 -5.87 13.40 1.89
C ARG A 478 -6.83 13.59 3.08
N GLN A 479 -7.44 14.77 3.27
CA GLN A 479 -8.40 14.98 4.36
C GLN A 479 -9.53 13.96 4.37
#